data_AF-A0A9E1F3T4-F1
#
_entry.id   AF-A0A9E1F3T4-F1
#
_cell.length_a   1.000
_cell.length_b   1.000
_cell.length_c   1.000
_cell.angle_alpha   90.00
_cell.angle_beta   90.00
_cell.angle_gamma   90.00
#
_symmetry.space_group_name_H-M   'P 1'
#
loop_
_entity.id
_entity.type
_entity.pdbx_description
1 polymer ?
#
loop_
_entity_poly.entity_id
_entity_poly.type
_entity_poly.pdbx_seq_one_letter_code
_entity_poly.pdbx_strand_id
1 'polypeptide(L)'
;MGLTAHSTGSNAADTGLVIQKKSDTDKIIALAGNPNVGKSTVFNELTGMNQHTGNWPGKTVTNVQGHCEHNQKGYILVDIPGTYSLLAHSAEEEVARDFICFGEPDATVVVCDATCLERNLNLVLQTIEITPNVIVCVNLMDEAKKKHIKIDFGQLSDNLGVPVIGTSARSRKGLNNLMDAVEQVSGGSLQCRPPAIRYLKPIEDAIAEISKALAGFDCKRLSKRFVSLKLLEQEESLIHTLSEYLGENPLNDPLIASTVDACREKLEQNNISLERLTDIIVSCIVLRAEEVCSDAITFEKCNYNARDRKIDKWLTGKWTGFPIMLLLLAVVFWITITGANYPSQLLSGGLFWVEDRLTDFCHYIGMPAWLHGALVLGIYRVLAWVVSVMLPPMAIFFPLFTLLEDLGYLPRIAFNLDKYFKKANACGKQALTMCMGFGCNAAGVVGCRIIDSPRERLIATITNNFVPCNGRFPPPTAGQQIWLKNKNHSLNLP
;
A
#
# COMPACT_ATOMS: atom_id res chain seq x y z
N MET A 1 1.12 -12.31 18.11
CA MET A 1 1.85 -13.35 17.33
C MET A 1 0.97 -14.58 17.30
N GLY A 2 0.35 -14.88 16.17
CA GLY A 2 -0.54 -16.04 16.03
C GLY A 2 -0.59 -16.41 14.56
N LEU A 3 0.42 -17.16 14.11
CA LEU A 3 0.45 -17.77 12.79
C LEU A 3 -0.27 -19.12 12.92
N THR A 4 -1.54 -19.18 12.58
CA THR A 4 -2.27 -20.46 12.47
C THR A 4 -2.01 -21.08 11.12
N ALA A 5 -1.77 -22.39 11.08
CA ALA A 5 -1.40 -23.20 9.91
C ALA A 5 -2.36 -23.10 8.69
N HIS A 6 -3.54 -22.49 8.85
CA HIS A 6 -4.42 -22.14 7.74
C HIS A 6 -3.87 -21.05 6.81
N SER A 7 -2.83 -20.30 7.22
CA SER A 7 -2.20 -19.26 6.37
C SER A 7 -1.10 -19.78 5.44
N THR A 8 -0.78 -21.07 5.47
CA THR A 8 0.33 -21.68 4.71
C THR A 8 -0.11 -22.97 3.99
N GLY A 9 -1.32 -22.96 3.44
CA GLY A 9 -1.81 -24.06 2.61
C GLY A 9 -1.50 -23.83 1.14
N SER A 10 -1.01 -24.87 0.47
CA SER A 10 -0.79 -25.05 -0.97
C SER A 10 -2.03 -24.86 -1.87
N ASN A 11 -3.12 -24.31 -1.34
CA ASN A 11 -4.30 -23.87 -2.10
C ASN A 11 -4.19 -22.40 -2.56
N ALA A 12 -3.06 -21.74 -2.28
CA ALA A 12 -2.75 -20.39 -2.73
C ALA A 12 -1.94 -20.37 -4.06
N ALA A 13 -2.01 -21.45 -4.84
CA ALA A 13 -1.44 -21.51 -6.18
C ALA A 13 -2.56 -21.35 -7.22
N ASP A 14 -2.41 -20.35 -8.09
CA ASP A 14 -3.02 -20.21 -9.41
C ASP A 14 -4.46 -20.73 -9.59
N THR A 15 -5.38 -20.20 -8.79
CA THR A 15 -6.80 -20.30 -9.15
C THR A 15 -7.25 -18.92 -9.59
N GLY A 16 -7.54 -18.79 -10.88
CA GLY A 16 -8.23 -17.64 -11.44
C GLY A 16 -9.48 -17.31 -10.61
N LEU A 17 -9.91 -16.06 -10.67
CA LEU A 17 -11.06 -15.53 -9.93
C LEU A 17 -12.34 -16.34 -10.18
N VAL A 18 -12.59 -17.37 -9.38
CA VAL A 18 -13.87 -18.08 -9.36
C VAL A 18 -14.83 -17.25 -8.51
N ILE A 19 -15.72 -16.51 -9.17
CA ILE A 19 -16.79 -15.77 -8.50
C ILE A 19 -17.87 -16.77 -8.10
N GLN A 20 -18.10 -16.93 -6.79
CA GLN A 20 -19.13 -17.86 -6.29
C GLN A 20 -20.48 -17.17 -6.24
N LYS A 21 -21.30 -17.37 -7.29
CA LYS A 21 -22.69 -16.93 -7.31
C LYS A 21 -23.57 -17.84 -6.45
N LYS A 22 -24.46 -17.26 -5.62
CA LYS A 22 -25.46 -18.04 -4.85
C LYS A 22 -26.72 -18.26 -5.68
N SER A 23 -27.04 -17.33 -6.57
CA SER A 23 -28.10 -17.41 -7.56
C SER A 23 -27.58 -16.92 -8.92
N ASP A 24 -28.09 -17.46 -10.02
CA ASP A 24 -27.75 -17.00 -11.38
C ASP A 24 -28.17 -15.55 -11.64
N THR A 25 -29.08 -15.02 -10.82
CA THR A 25 -29.54 -13.62 -10.85
C THR A 25 -28.62 -12.66 -10.10
N ASP A 26 -27.62 -13.16 -9.36
CA ASP A 26 -26.77 -12.31 -8.55
C ASP A 26 -25.89 -11.41 -9.43
N LYS A 27 -25.86 -10.13 -9.06
CA LYS A 27 -25.07 -9.10 -9.76
C LYS A 27 -23.69 -8.95 -9.13
N ILE A 28 -22.67 -8.86 -9.97
CA ILE A 28 -21.27 -8.73 -9.54
C ILE A 28 -20.91 -7.26 -9.49
N ILE A 29 -20.54 -6.77 -8.32
CA ILE A 29 -20.19 -5.37 -8.08
C ILE A 29 -18.74 -5.27 -7.65
N ALA A 30 -17.93 -4.56 -8.44
CA ALA A 30 -16.54 -4.26 -8.15
C ALA A 30 -16.44 -3.07 -7.16
N LEU A 31 -15.70 -3.22 -6.06
CA LEU A 31 -15.35 -2.10 -5.17
C LEU A 31 -13.88 -1.72 -5.39
N ALA A 32 -13.66 -0.59 -6.05
CA ALA A 32 -12.34 0.00 -6.29
C ALA A 32 -12.15 1.26 -5.43
N GLY A 33 -10.91 1.70 -5.24
CA GLY A 33 -10.62 2.95 -4.52
C GLY A 33 -9.17 3.06 -4.07
N ASN A 34 -8.71 4.28 -3.83
CA ASN A 34 -7.36 4.51 -3.31
C ASN A 34 -7.18 3.84 -1.93
N PRO A 35 -5.93 3.50 -1.53
CA PRO A 35 -5.65 3.11 -0.15
C PRO A 35 -6.18 4.13 0.86
N ASN A 36 -6.69 3.65 1.99
CA ASN A 36 -7.17 4.46 3.13
C ASN A 36 -8.41 5.35 2.89
N VAL A 37 -9.15 5.17 1.80
CA VAL A 37 -10.41 5.92 1.54
C VAL A 37 -11.63 5.35 2.28
N GLY A 38 -11.43 4.32 3.11
CA GLY A 38 -12.51 3.62 3.80
C GLY A 38 -13.27 2.60 2.93
N LYS A 39 -12.68 2.13 1.83
CA LYS A 39 -13.21 1.05 0.98
C LYS A 39 -13.61 -0.19 1.78
N SER A 40 -12.71 -0.68 2.64
CA SER A 40 -12.98 -1.84 3.52
C SER A 40 -14.09 -1.56 4.54
N THR A 41 -14.22 -0.30 4.98
CA THR A 41 -15.33 0.10 5.87
C THR A 41 -16.66 0.05 5.12
N VAL A 42 -16.72 0.54 3.88
CA VAL A 42 -17.91 0.42 3.03
C VAL A 42 -18.24 -1.06 2.78
N PHE A 43 -17.24 -1.88 2.46
CA PHE A 43 -17.40 -3.32 2.25
C PHE A 43 -17.97 -4.04 3.47
N ASN A 44 -17.38 -3.81 4.65
CA ASN A 44 -17.82 -4.44 5.90
C ASN A 44 -19.25 -4.04 6.29
N GLU A 45 -19.59 -2.76 6.15
CA GLU A 45 -20.92 -2.27 6.50
C GLU A 45 -22.01 -2.77 5.53
N LEU A 46 -21.67 -2.98 4.26
CA LEU A 46 -22.61 -3.55 3.27
C LEU A 46 -22.75 -5.07 3.40
N THR A 47 -21.68 -5.79 3.73
CA THR A 47 -21.68 -7.27 3.78
C THR A 47 -21.97 -7.83 5.18
N GLY A 48 -21.89 -7.00 6.22
CA GLY A 48 -21.97 -7.43 7.62
C GLY A 48 -20.78 -8.25 8.10
N MET A 49 -19.73 -8.39 7.28
CA MET A 49 -18.50 -9.08 7.66
C MET A 49 -17.57 -8.13 8.43
N ASN A 50 -16.90 -8.65 9.47
CA ASN A 50 -15.86 -7.91 10.19
C ASN A 50 -14.49 -8.22 9.59
N GLN A 51 -14.19 -7.68 8.41
CA GLN A 51 -12.84 -7.85 7.84
C GLN A 51 -11.89 -6.72 8.24
N HIS A 52 -10.70 -7.10 8.68
CA HIS A 52 -9.55 -6.20 8.76
C HIS A 52 -8.69 -6.40 7.50
N THR A 53 -8.77 -5.47 6.55
CA THR A 53 -7.87 -5.44 5.39
C THR A 53 -6.48 -5.01 5.85
N GLY A 54 -5.54 -5.95 5.87
CA GLY A 54 -4.12 -5.64 5.87
C GLY A 54 -3.52 -6.16 4.57
N ASN A 55 -3.27 -5.27 3.59
CA ASN A 55 -2.47 -5.59 2.42
C ASN A 55 -1.02 -5.70 2.90
N TRP A 56 -0.57 -6.93 3.16
CA TRP A 56 0.82 -7.20 3.48
C TRP A 56 1.51 -7.73 2.22
N PRO A 57 2.61 -7.10 1.78
CA PRO A 57 3.40 -7.58 0.65
C PRO A 57 3.84 -9.02 0.91
N GLY A 58 3.45 -9.95 0.02
CA GLY A 58 3.79 -11.37 0.12
C GLY A 58 2.63 -12.33 0.43
N LYS A 59 1.40 -11.85 0.60
CA LYS A 59 0.21 -12.70 0.41
C LYS A 59 -0.20 -12.66 -1.07
N THR A 60 -0.65 -13.78 -1.62
CA THR A 60 -1.41 -13.77 -2.88
C THR A 60 -2.60 -12.83 -2.70
N VAL A 61 -2.68 -11.84 -3.57
CA VAL A 61 -3.70 -10.80 -3.57
C VAL A 61 -5.01 -11.46 -3.96
N THR A 62 -5.67 -12.08 -2.99
CA THR A 62 -6.95 -12.75 -3.19
C THR A 62 -8.04 -11.70 -3.01
N ASN A 63 -8.78 -11.43 -4.08
CA ASN A 63 -9.94 -10.54 -4.00
C ASN A 63 -10.94 -11.14 -3.03
N VAL A 64 -11.33 -10.34 -2.04
CA VAL A 64 -12.33 -10.77 -1.07
C VAL A 64 -13.71 -10.62 -1.69
N GLN A 65 -14.55 -11.64 -1.56
CA GLN A 65 -15.94 -11.60 -2.00
C GLN A 65 -16.86 -11.55 -0.79
N GLY A 66 -17.94 -10.76 -0.89
CA GLY A 66 -18.96 -10.64 0.14
C GLY A 66 -20.35 -10.54 -0.47
N HIS A 67 -21.33 -11.11 0.21
CA HIS A 67 -22.71 -11.09 -0.24
C HIS A 67 -23.47 -10.00 0.52
N CYS A 68 -24.24 -9.19 -0.21
CA CYS A 68 -25.21 -8.27 0.37
C CYS A 68 -26.56 -8.43 -0.34
N GLU A 69 -27.63 -8.15 0.39
CA GLU A 69 -29.00 -8.20 -0.14
C GLU A 69 -29.62 -6.81 -0.01
N HIS A 70 -30.16 -6.29 -1.11
CA HIS A 70 -30.84 -5.00 -1.16
C HIS A 70 -32.10 -5.14 -2.00
N ASN A 71 -33.25 -4.65 -1.52
CA ASN A 71 -34.55 -4.76 -2.19
C ASN A 71 -34.89 -6.19 -2.71
N GLN A 72 -34.59 -7.23 -1.91
CA GLN A 72 -34.79 -8.65 -2.26
C GLN A 72 -33.97 -9.15 -3.46
N LYS A 73 -32.90 -8.44 -3.84
CA LYS A 73 -31.92 -8.86 -4.85
C LYS A 73 -30.55 -9.13 -4.21
N GLY A 74 -29.90 -10.20 -4.66
CA GLY A 74 -28.55 -10.58 -4.24
C GLY A 74 -27.48 -9.84 -5.04
N TYR A 75 -26.50 -9.30 -4.32
CA TYR A 75 -25.33 -8.63 -4.89
C TYR A 75 -24.05 -9.22 -4.30
N ILE A 76 -23.10 -9.54 -5.17
CA ILE A 76 -21.78 -10.03 -4.82
C ILE A 76 -20.81 -8.87 -4.94
N LEU A 77 -20.40 -8.34 -3.80
CA LEU A 77 -19.39 -7.30 -3.70
C LEU A 77 -18.02 -7.96 -3.74
N VAL A 78 -17.17 -7.53 -4.67
CA VAL A 78 -15.78 -7.96 -4.76
C VAL A 78 -14.89 -6.79 -4.37
N ASP A 79 -14.16 -6.95 -3.27
CA ASP A 79 -13.23 -5.94 -2.78
C ASP A 79 -11.92 -6.05 -3.55
N ILE A 80 -11.65 -5.03 -4.37
CA ILE A 80 -10.44 -4.93 -5.18
C ILE A 80 -9.34 -4.31 -4.32
N PRO A 81 -8.07 -4.73 -4.44
CA PRO A 81 -6.93 -4.07 -3.78
C PRO A 81 -6.96 -2.55 -3.97
N GLY A 82 -6.51 -1.81 -2.95
CA GLY A 82 -6.51 -0.35 -3.01
C GLY A 82 -5.43 0.14 -3.96
N THR A 83 -5.80 0.87 -5.01
CA THR A 83 -4.88 1.30 -6.08
C THR A 83 -5.04 2.78 -6.37
N TYR A 84 -3.96 3.45 -6.81
CA TYR A 84 -4.01 4.88 -7.18
C TYR A 84 -4.20 5.08 -8.70
N SER A 85 -3.89 4.05 -9.48
CA SER A 85 -3.94 4.02 -10.94
C SER A 85 -4.19 2.58 -11.41
N LEU A 86 -4.77 2.45 -12.60
CA LEU A 86 -4.90 1.21 -13.36
C LEU A 86 -3.76 1.05 -14.39
N LEU A 87 -2.84 2.02 -14.46
CA LEU A 87 -1.54 1.86 -15.09
C LEU A 87 -0.67 1.06 -14.11
N ALA A 88 -0.38 -0.19 -14.46
CA ALA A 88 0.16 -1.16 -13.53
C ALA A 88 1.66 -0.94 -13.29
N HIS A 89 2.01 -0.50 -12.08
CA HIS A 89 3.40 -0.48 -11.60
C HIS A 89 3.62 -1.42 -10.42
N SER A 90 2.55 -2.05 -9.93
CA SER A 90 2.56 -2.98 -8.82
C SER A 90 1.61 -4.16 -9.05
N ALA A 91 1.89 -5.30 -8.42
CA ALA A 91 1.04 -6.49 -8.51
C ALA A 91 -0.40 -6.24 -8.02
N GLU A 92 -0.59 -5.32 -7.06
CA GLU A 92 -1.94 -4.94 -6.59
C GLU A 92 -2.70 -4.15 -7.66
N GLU A 93 -2.02 -3.28 -8.41
CA GLU A 93 -2.58 -2.55 -9.55
C GLU A 93 -2.91 -3.45 -10.74
N GLU A 94 -2.06 -4.45 -11.02
CA GLU A 94 -2.34 -5.47 -12.04
C GLU A 94 -3.62 -6.23 -11.72
N VAL A 95 -3.76 -6.75 -10.49
CA VAL A 95 -4.96 -7.49 -10.07
C VAL A 95 -6.21 -6.62 -10.13
N ALA A 96 -6.10 -5.34 -9.77
CA ALA A 96 -7.22 -4.41 -9.85
C ALA A 96 -7.65 -4.12 -11.28
N ARG A 97 -6.69 -3.81 -12.16
CA ARG A 97 -6.91 -3.58 -13.58
C ARG A 97 -7.54 -4.80 -14.24
N ASP A 98 -6.97 -5.98 -14.01
CA ASP A 98 -7.40 -7.21 -14.66
C ASP A 98 -8.81 -7.61 -14.20
N PHE A 99 -9.17 -7.38 -12.93
CA PHE A 99 -10.55 -7.61 -12.47
C PHE A 99 -11.55 -6.62 -13.10
N ILE A 100 -11.21 -5.34 -13.23
CA ILE A 100 -12.11 -4.33 -13.84
C ILE A 100 -12.27 -4.59 -15.34
N CYS A 101 -11.19 -4.97 -16.04
CA CYS A 101 -11.21 -5.23 -17.48
C CYS A 101 -11.86 -6.57 -17.83
N PHE A 102 -11.52 -7.64 -17.11
CA PHE A 102 -11.79 -9.03 -17.52
C PHE A 102 -12.73 -9.78 -16.57
N GLY A 103 -12.97 -9.26 -15.35
CA GLY A 103 -13.88 -9.86 -14.37
C GLY A 103 -15.37 -9.64 -14.67
N GLU A 104 -15.69 -8.95 -15.78
CA GLU A 104 -17.04 -8.62 -16.24
C GLU A 104 -18.01 -8.12 -15.15
N PRO A 105 -17.62 -7.13 -14.31
CA PRO A 105 -18.54 -6.59 -13.29
C PRO A 105 -19.79 -5.97 -13.95
N ASP A 106 -20.95 -6.16 -13.32
CA ASP A 106 -22.20 -5.52 -13.75
C ASP A 106 -22.17 -4.02 -13.45
N ALA A 107 -21.52 -3.61 -12.36
CA ALA A 107 -21.18 -2.22 -12.06
C ALA A 107 -19.92 -2.10 -11.19
N THR A 108 -19.24 -0.97 -11.29
CA THR A 108 -18.01 -0.66 -10.53
C THR A 108 -18.24 0.55 -9.63
N VAL A 109 -18.14 0.34 -8.32
CA VAL A 109 -18.20 1.39 -7.30
C VAL A 109 -16.78 1.84 -6.99
N VAL A 110 -16.46 3.09 -7.32
CA VAL A 110 -15.17 3.70 -6.99
C VAL A 110 -15.31 4.56 -5.74
N VAL A 111 -14.67 4.14 -4.64
CA VAL A 111 -14.68 4.83 -3.36
C VAL A 111 -13.60 5.92 -3.33
N CYS A 112 -14.03 7.16 -3.13
CA CYS A 112 -13.17 8.34 -3.08
C CYS A 112 -13.23 9.00 -1.69
N ASP A 113 -12.13 9.64 -1.28
CA ASP A 113 -12.07 10.45 -0.06
C ASP A 113 -12.57 11.87 -0.37
N ALA A 114 -13.61 12.30 0.34
CA ALA A 114 -14.16 13.65 0.26
C ALA A 114 -13.13 14.76 0.57
N THR A 115 -12.07 14.46 1.33
CA THR A 115 -11.08 15.46 1.73
C THR A 115 -10.00 15.72 0.69
N CYS A 116 -9.81 14.80 -0.26
CA CYS A 116 -8.77 14.84 -1.30
C CYS A 116 -9.33 14.33 -2.64
N LEU A 117 -10.49 14.85 -3.07
CA LEU A 117 -11.25 14.29 -4.18
C LEU A 117 -10.49 14.34 -5.52
N GLU A 118 -9.80 15.45 -5.82
CA GLU A 118 -9.00 15.64 -7.05
C GLU A 118 -8.03 14.49 -7.32
N ARG A 119 -7.28 14.07 -6.30
CA ARG A 119 -6.32 12.96 -6.42
C ARG A 119 -7.02 11.62 -6.65
N ASN A 120 -8.21 11.45 -6.10
CA ASN A 120 -8.95 10.19 -6.19
C ASN A 120 -9.73 10.06 -7.50
N LEU A 121 -10.05 11.17 -8.16
CA LEU A 121 -10.71 11.16 -9.46
C LEU A 121 -9.84 10.58 -10.58
N ASN A 122 -8.51 10.54 -10.41
CA ASN A 122 -7.63 9.85 -11.37
C ASN A 122 -8.08 8.40 -11.61
N LEU A 123 -8.34 7.65 -10.53
CA LEU A 123 -8.83 6.27 -10.62
C LEU A 123 -10.25 6.20 -11.21
N VAL A 124 -11.11 7.16 -10.86
CA VAL A 124 -12.49 7.23 -11.39
C VAL A 124 -12.48 7.39 -12.90
N LEU A 125 -11.72 8.35 -13.42
CA LEU A 125 -11.63 8.65 -14.85
C LEU A 125 -11.07 7.47 -15.64
N GLN A 126 -10.03 6.79 -15.13
CA GLN A 126 -9.50 5.57 -15.75
C GLN A 126 -10.53 4.43 -15.76
N THR A 127 -11.29 4.26 -14.67
CA THR A 127 -12.34 3.23 -14.58
C THR A 127 -13.48 3.50 -15.58
N ILE A 128 -13.82 4.78 -15.76
CA ILE A 128 -14.82 5.26 -16.72
C ILE A 128 -14.42 4.96 -18.17
N GLU A 129 -13.12 5.01 -18.51
CA GLU A 129 -12.65 4.65 -19.86
C GLU A 129 -12.80 3.16 -20.17
N ILE A 130 -12.71 2.30 -19.14
CA ILE A 130 -12.85 0.85 -19.27
C ILE A 130 -14.33 0.46 -19.36
N THR A 131 -15.16 0.98 -18.44
CA THR A 131 -16.59 0.62 -18.35
C THR A 131 -17.46 1.86 -18.12
N PRO A 132 -18.64 1.96 -18.77
CA PRO A 132 -19.57 3.05 -18.51
C PRO A 132 -20.35 2.89 -17.20
N ASN A 133 -20.44 1.66 -16.66
CA ASN A 133 -21.24 1.33 -15.48
C ASN A 133 -20.50 1.65 -14.17
N VAL A 134 -20.12 2.91 -13.97
CA VAL A 134 -19.37 3.37 -12.80
C VAL A 134 -20.28 4.15 -11.85
N ILE A 135 -20.09 3.98 -10.54
CA ILE A 135 -20.70 4.76 -9.48
C ILE A 135 -19.60 5.35 -8.60
N VAL A 136 -19.63 6.66 -8.35
CA VAL A 136 -18.64 7.32 -7.50
C VAL A 136 -19.18 7.44 -6.08
N CYS A 137 -18.52 6.80 -5.13
CA CYS A 137 -18.86 6.85 -3.72
C CYS A 137 -17.90 7.79 -2.99
N VAL A 138 -18.34 9.02 -2.69
CA VAL A 138 -17.54 10.02 -1.97
C VAL A 138 -17.70 9.78 -0.46
N ASN A 139 -16.77 9.04 0.13
CA ASN A 139 -16.76 8.66 1.55
C ASN A 139 -16.05 9.71 2.41
N LEU A 140 -16.08 9.55 3.74
CA LEU A 140 -15.48 10.46 4.72
C LEU A 140 -16.11 11.86 4.74
N MET A 141 -17.41 11.95 4.43
CA MET A 141 -18.16 13.22 4.47
C MET A 141 -18.19 13.89 5.85
N ASP A 142 -18.01 13.13 6.93
CA ASP A 142 -17.86 13.65 8.29
C ASP A 142 -16.54 14.41 8.47
N GLU A 143 -15.44 13.92 7.90
CA GLU A 143 -14.15 14.62 7.89
C GLU A 143 -14.17 15.84 6.96
N ALA A 144 -14.81 15.74 5.80
CA ALA A 144 -15.00 16.89 4.90
C ALA A 144 -15.78 18.03 5.58
N LYS A 145 -16.83 17.71 6.34
CA LYS A 145 -17.57 18.70 7.15
C LYS A 145 -16.71 19.35 8.22
N LYS A 146 -15.89 18.58 8.94
CA LYS A 146 -14.93 19.14 9.92
C LYS A 146 -13.90 20.07 9.26
N LYS A 147 -13.49 19.74 8.02
CA LYS A 147 -12.55 20.54 7.22
C LYS A 147 -13.22 21.70 6.47
N HIS A 148 -14.53 21.92 6.63
CA HIS A 148 -15.29 22.96 5.92
C HIS A 148 -15.18 22.86 4.38
N ILE A 149 -15.19 21.63 3.86
CA ILE A 149 -15.22 21.34 2.43
C ILE A 149 -16.67 21.16 2.02
N LYS A 150 -17.11 21.93 1.02
CA LYS A 150 -18.43 21.79 0.40
C LYS A 150 -18.26 21.15 -0.98
N ILE A 151 -19.04 20.10 -1.23
CA ILE A 151 -19.03 19.33 -2.48
C ILE A 151 -20.44 19.38 -3.06
N ASP A 152 -20.55 19.84 -4.30
CA ASP A 152 -21.79 19.76 -5.07
C ASP A 152 -21.83 18.42 -5.83
N PHE A 153 -22.63 17.49 -5.32
CA PHE A 153 -22.77 16.17 -5.93
C PHE A 153 -23.50 16.21 -7.28
N GLY A 154 -24.41 17.16 -7.49
CA GLY A 154 -25.14 17.30 -8.75
C GLY A 154 -24.20 17.73 -9.86
N GLN A 155 -23.47 18.82 -9.62
CA GLN A 155 -22.46 19.33 -10.55
C GLN A 155 -21.38 18.28 -10.86
N LEU A 156 -20.89 17.57 -9.83
CA LEU A 156 -19.88 16.52 -10.03
C LEU A 156 -20.44 15.35 -10.86
N SER A 157 -21.69 14.96 -10.62
CA SER A 157 -22.37 13.91 -11.38
C SER A 157 -22.57 14.31 -12.84
N ASP A 158 -22.93 15.56 -13.11
CA ASP A 158 -23.08 16.08 -14.47
C ASP A 158 -21.74 16.15 -15.21
N ASN A 159 -20.68 16.61 -14.52
CA ASN A 159 -19.33 16.73 -15.09
C ASN A 159 -18.71 15.36 -15.42
N LEU A 160 -18.96 14.34 -14.60
CA LEU A 160 -18.46 12.98 -14.80
C LEU A 160 -19.38 12.11 -15.66
N GLY A 161 -20.67 12.46 -15.79
CA GLY A 161 -21.68 11.67 -16.50
C GLY A 161 -22.02 10.32 -15.84
N VAL A 162 -21.71 10.18 -14.54
CA VAL A 162 -21.97 9.00 -13.70
C VAL A 162 -22.54 9.43 -12.34
N PRO A 163 -23.34 8.59 -11.66
CA PRO A 163 -23.91 8.94 -10.36
C PRO A 163 -22.83 9.11 -9.28
N VAL A 164 -22.93 10.21 -8.55
CA VAL A 164 -22.06 10.52 -7.41
C VAL A 164 -22.87 10.51 -6.12
N ILE A 165 -22.49 9.66 -5.17
CA ILE A 165 -23.19 9.50 -3.88
C ILE A 165 -22.22 9.85 -2.74
N GLY A 166 -22.61 10.80 -1.90
CA GLY A 166 -21.90 11.12 -0.66
C GLY A 166 -22.24 10.14 0.47
N THR A 167 -21.21 9.54 1.08
CA THR A 167 -21.38 8.57 2.18
C THR A 167 -20.50 8.90 3.39
N SER A 168 -20.90 8.39 4.55
CA SER A 168 -20.05 8.29 5.73
C SER A 168 -20.21 6.88 6.27
N ALA A 169 -19.34 5.98 5.78
CA ALA A 169 -19.44 4.54 6.03
C ALA A 169 -19.52 4.22 7.53
N ARG A 170 -18.66 4.86 8.35
CA ARG A 170 -18.62 4.68 9.81
C ARG A 170 -19.94 5.01 10.51
N SER A 171 -20.71 5.94 9.95
CA SER A 171 -22.01 6.34 10.52
C SER A 171 -23.20 5.70 9.81
N ARG A 172 -22.95 4.76 8.87
CA ARG A 172 -23.96 4.12 7.99
C ARG A 172 -24.83 5.11 7.21
N LYS A 173 -24.38 6.34 7.01
CA LYS A 173 -25.13 7.37 6.28
C LYS A 173 -24.81 7.30 4.79
N GLY A 174 -25.84 7.25 3.95
CA GLY A 174 -25.73 7.26 2.49
C GLY A 174 -25.48 5.89 1.84
N LEU A 175 -25.31 4.81 2.61
CA LEU A 175 -25.09 3.46 2.05
C LEU A 175 -26.33 2.92 1.33
N ASN A 176 -27.54 3.21 1.81
CA ASN A 176 -28.78 2.82 1.11
C ASN A 176 -28.86 3.51 -0.27
N ASN A 177 -28.62 4.83 -0.31
CA ASN A 177 -28.60 5.59 -1.56
C ASN A 177 -27.53 5.08 -2.55
N LEU A 178 -26.38 4.61 -2.02
CA LEU A 178 -25.35 3.98 -2.83
C LEU A 178 -25.85 2.68 -3.47
N MET A 179 -26.50 1.82 -2.69
CA MET A 179 -27.08 0.57 -3.19
C MET A 179 -28.24 0.81 -4.16
N ASP A 180 -29.06 1.84 -3.94
CA ASP A 180 -30.10 2.26 -4.90
C ASP A 180 -29.48 2.68 -6.25
N ALA A 181 -28.37 3.43 -6.23
CA ALA A 181 -27.64 3.79 -7.45
C ALA A 181 -27.01 2.58 -8.14
N VAL A 182 -26.45 1.64 -7.36
CA VAL A 182 -25.93 0.37 -7.87
C VAL A 182 -27.03 -0.45 -8.53
N GLU A 183 -28.20 -0.56 -7.92
CA GLU A 183 -29.36 -1.22 -8.50
C GLU A 183 -29.78 -0.57 -9.81
N GLN A 184 -29.81 0.76 -9.86
CA GLN A 184 -30.22 1.50 -11.05
C GLN A 184 -29.27 1.32 -12.24
N VAL A 185 -27.96 1.35 -11.98
CA VAL A 185 -26.91 1.18 -13.00
C VAL A 185 -26.80 -0.29 -13.44
N SER A 186 -26.74 -1.23 -12.50
CA SER A 186 -26.66 -2.67 -12.80
C SER A 186 -27.92 -3.22 -13.47
N GLY A 187 -29.08 -2.62 -13.18
CA GLY A 187 -30.36 -2.91 -13.82
C GLY A 187 -30.58 -2.21 -15.16
N GLY A 188 -29.66 -1.34 -15.59
CA GLY A 188 -29.75 -0.59 -16.86
C GLY A 188 -30.80 0.52 -16.89
N SER A 189 -31.43 0.83 -15.75
CA SER A 189 -32.42 1.91 -15.64
C SER A 189 -31.80 3.31 -15.72
N LEU A 190 -30.55 3.45 -15.26
CA LEU A 190 -29.76 4.67 -15.38
C LEU A 190 -28.62 4.43 -16.37
N GLN A 191 -28.71 5.07 -17.53
CA GLN A 191 -27.65 5.02 -18.55
C GLN A 191 -26.59 6.08 -18.26
N CYS A 192 -25.44 5.64 -17.77
CA CYS A 192 -24.26 6.49 -17.64
C CYS A 192 -23.73 6.88 -19.03
N ARG A 193 -23.44 8.17 -19.23
CA ARG A 193 -22.85 8.71 -20.47
C ARG A 193 -21.66 9.59 -20.13
N PRO A 194 -20.56 8.98 -19.65
CA PRO A 194 -19.38 9.74 -19.27
C PRO A 194 -18.79 10.45 -20.50
N PRO A 195 -18.33 11.70 -20.36
CA PRO A 195 -17.62 12.38 -21.42
C PRO A 195 -16.26 11.70 -21.65
N ALA A 196 -15.91 11.46 -22.91
CA ALA A 196 -14.60 10.88 -23.24
C ALA A 196 -13.47 11.83 -22.82
N ILE A 197 -12.42 11.28 -22.20
CA ILE A 197 -11.20 12.00 -21.87
C ILE A 197 -10.54 12.43 -23.19
N ARG A 198 -10.19 13.72 -23.29
CA ARG A 198 -9.54 14.29 -24.47
C ARG A 198 -8.03 14.32 -24.27
N TYR A 199 -7.32 13.63 -25.15
CA TYR A 199 -5.87 13.64 -25.23
C TYR A 199 -5.37 14.68 -26.24
N LEU A 200 -4.05 14.83 -26.35
CA LEU A 200 -3.45 15.65 -27.39
C LEU A 200 -3.85 15.14 -28.78
N LYS A 201 -4.01 16.06 -29.74
CA LYS A 201 -4.49 15.76 -31.09
C LYS A 201 -3.76 14.59 -31.80
N PRO A 202 -2.42 14.47 -31.75
CA PRO A 202 -1.73 13.33 -32.36
C PRO A 202 -2.14 11.97 -31.77
N ILE A 203 -2.43 11.91 -30.47
CA ILE A 203 -2.87 10.71 -29.78
C ILE A 203 -4.32 10.40 -30.14
N GLU A 204 -5.20 11.41 -30.19
CA GLU A 204 -6.59 11.23 -30.62
C GLU A 204 -6.70 10.73 -32.08
N ASP A 205 -5.89 11.28 -32.98
CA ASP A 205 -5.85 10.88 -34.38
C ASP A 205 -5.40 9.40 -34.50
N ALA A 206 -4.39 8.98 -33.72
CA ALA A 206 -3.94 7.60 -33.65
C ALA A 206 -5.01 6.64 -33.09
N ILE A 207 -5.69 7.03 -32.00
CA ILE A 207 -6.80 6.26 -31.42
C ILE A 207 -7.94 6.10 -32.45
N ALA A 208 -8.26 7.16 -33.19
CA ALA A 208 -9.30 7.13 -34.21
C ALA A 208 -8.94 6.23 -35.40
N GLU A 209 -7.68 6.21 -35.84
CA GLU A 209 -7.20 5.30 -36.88
C GLU A 209 -7.27 3.83 -36.43
N ILE A 210 -6.77 3.51 -35.23
CA ILE A 210 -6.79 2.14 -34.70
C ILE A 210 -8.22 1.68 -34.41
N SER A 211 -9.06 2.56 -33.85
CA SER A 211 -10.47 2.22 -33.58
C SER A 211 -11.27 1.93 -34.86
N LYS A 212 -10.86 2.48 -36.02
CA LYS A 212 -11.45 2.12 -37.32
C LYS A 212 -10.99 0.74 -37.80
N ALA A 213 -9.72 0.41 -37.59
CA ALA A 213 -9.21 -0.94 -37.89
C ALA A 213 -9.90 -2.00 -37.02
N LEU A 214 -10.18 -1.68 -35.75
CA LEU A 214 -10.95 -2.52 -34.82
C LEU A 214 -12.47 -2.54 -35.07
N ALA A 215 -12.97 -1.93 -36.15
CA ALA A 215 -14.41 -1.92 -36.45
C ALA A 215 -14.97 -3.34 -36.63
N GLY A 216 -14.19 -4.24 -37.26
CA GLY A 216 -14.56 -5.63 -37.51
C GLY A 216 -14.22 -6.62 -36.38
N PHE A 217 -13.51 -6.19 -35.34
CA PHE A 217 -13.08 -7.05 -34.24
C PHE A 217 -14.08 -7.01 -33.08
N ASP A 218 -14.43 -8.18 -32.51
CA ASP A 218 -15.30 -8.27 -31.34
C ASP A 218 -14.53 -7.92 -30.07
N CYS A 219 -14.74 -6.71 -29.56
CA CYS A 219 -14.12 -6.22 -28.33
C CYS A 219 -14.91 -6.61 -27.06
N LYS A 220 -15.93 -7.47 -27.18
CA LYS A 220 -16.83 -7.87 -26.08
C LYS A 220 -17.40 -6.64 -25.36
N ARG A 221 -17.26 -6.58 -24.02
CA ARG A 221 -17.72 -5.47 -23.16
C ARG A 221 -16.76 -4.28 -23.10
N LEU A 222 -15.54 -4.39 -23.64
CA LEU A 222 -14.54 -3.33 -23.56
C LEU A 222 -14.79 -2.25 -24.61
N SER A 223 -14.50 -1.00 -24.26
CA SER A 223 -14.60 0.09 -25.23
C SER A 223 -13.50 -0.04 -26.29
N LYS A 224 -13.87 0.07 -27.58
CA LYS A 224 -12.89 0.03 -28.69
C LYS A 224 -11.81 1.11 -28.54
N ARG A 225 -12.19 2.25 -27.97
CA ARG A 225 -11.29 3.35 -27.62
C ARG A 225 -10.22 2.92 -26.61
N PHE A 226 -10.63 2.26 -25.52
CA PHE A 226 -9.71 1.76 -24.51
C PHE A 226 -8.73 0.72 -25.09
N VAL A 227 -9.24 -0.24 -25.87
CA VAL A 227 -8.38 -1.23 -26.54
C VAL A 227 -7.37 -0.55 -27.47
N SER A 228 -7.81 0.45 -28.24
CA SER A 228 -6.92 1.23 -29.12
C SER A 228 -5.80 1.94 -28.35
N LEU A 229 -6.13 2.56 -27.23
CA LEU A 229 -5.17 3.24 -26.36
C LEU A 229 -4.14 2.26 -25.79
N LYS A 230 -4.60 1.08 -25.32
CA LYS A 230 -3.72 0.06 -24.73
C LYS A 230 -2.80 -0.61 -25.76
N LEU A 231 -3.26 -0.77 -27.00
CA LEU A 231 -2.40 -1.24 -28.09
C LEU A 231 -1.27 -0.23 -28.43
N LEU A 232 -1.49 1.08 -28.23
CA LEU A 232 -0.46 2.10 -28.42
C LEU A 232 0.63 2.04 -27.33
N GLU A 233 0.28 1.70 -26.08
CA GLU A 233 1.18 1.71 -24.92
C GLU A 233 2.18 0.52 -24.85
N GLN A 234 2.01 -0.54 -25.64
CA GLN A 234 2.91 -1.73 -25.67
C GLN A 234 3.16 -2.44 -24.31
N GLU A 235 2.18 -2.47 -23.41
CA GLU A 235 2.31 -3.33 -22.21
C GLU A 235 2.17 -4.82 -22.59
N GLU A 236 3.28 -5.55 -22.69
CA GLU A 236 3.31 -6.97 -23.09
C GLU A 236 2.38 -7.86 -22.23
N SER A 237 2.39 -7.66 -20.91
CA SER A 237 1.54 -8.42 -19.97
C SER A 237 0.05 -8.17 -20.19
N LEU A 238 -0.32 -6.92 -20.48
CA LEU A 238 -1.70 -6.52 -20.73
C LEU A 238 -2.16 -7.03 -22.10
N ILE A 239 -1.30 -6.97 -23.13
CA ILE A 239 -1.60 -7.51 -24.46
C ILE A 239 -1.86 -9.02 -24.39
N HIS A 240 -1.06 -9.76 -23.62
CA HIS A 240 -1.27 -11.19 -23.42
C HIS A 240 -2.63 -11.47 -22.77
N THR A 241 -2.92 -10.84 -21.64
CA THR A 241 -4.19 -11.02 -20.90
C THR A 241 -5.40 -10.56 -21.72
N LEU A 242 -5.26 -9.47 -22.48
CA LEU A 242 -6.27 -8.96 -23.40
C LEU A 242 -6.52 -9.94 -24.56
N SER A 243 -5.48 -10.60 -25.09
CA SER A 243 -5.64 -11.63 -26.11
C SER A 243 -6.34 -12.88 -25.59
N GLU A 244 -6.05 -13.31 -24.35
CA GLU A 244 -6.75 -14.42 -23.71
C GLU A 244 -8.23 -14.09 -23.49
N TYR A 245 -8.52 -12.87 -23.01
CA TYR A 245 -9.90 -12.44 -22.79
C TYR A 245 -10.68 -12.30 -24.10
N LEU A 246 -10.08 -11.74 -25.15
CA LEU A 246 -10.73 -11.59 -26.45
C LEU A 246 -10.84 -12.92 -27.21
N GLY A 247 -10.02 -13.92 -26.86
CA GLY A 247 -9.93 -15.23 -27.51
C GLY A 247 -9.02 -15.24 -28.74
N GLU A 248 -8.70 -14.06 -29.28
CA GLU A 248 -7.73 -13.85 -30.36
C GLU A 248 -6.87 -12.63 -30.06
N ASN A 249 -5.60 -12.65 -30.47
CA ASN A 249 -4.71 -11.50 -30.31
C ASN A 249 -5.00 -10.47 -31.41
N PRO A 250 -5.40 -9.22 -31.08
CA PRO A 250 -5.67 -8.19 -32.07
C PRO A 250 -4.48 -7.89 -32.99
N LEU A 251 -3.25 -8.10 -32.52
CA LEU A 251 -2.03 -7.88 -33.30
C LEU A 251 -1.73 -9.02 -34.29
N ASN A 252 -2.46 -10.14 -34.26
CA ASN A 252 -2.31 -11.18 -35.28
C ASN A 252 -2.93 -10.78 -36.62
N ASP A 253 -3.88 -9.84 -36.62
CA ASP A 253 -4.38 -9.26 -37.87
C ASP A 253 -3.32 -8.31 -38.45
N PRO A 254 -2.77 -8.60 -39.65
CA PRO A 254 -1.73 -7.77 -40.26
C PRO A 254 -2.21 -6.34 -40.52
N LEU A 255 -3.51 -6.12 -40.71
CA LEU A 255 -4.07 -4.79 -40.88
C LEU A 255 -3.95 -3.97 -39.58
N ILE A 256 -4.33 -4.56 -38.45
CA ILE A 256 -4.27 -3.90 -37.13
C ILE A 256 -2.81 -3.65 -36.75
N ALA A 257 -1.93 -4.65 -36.88
CA ALA A 257 -0.51 -4.51 -36.57
C ALA A 257 0.14 -3.37 -37.38
N SER A 258 -0.06 -3.36 -38.71
CA SER A 258 0.49 -2.30 -39.57
C SER A 258 -0.06 -0.90 -39.23
N THR A 259 -1.32 -0.81 -38.82
CA THR A 259 -1.95 0.46 -38.46
C THR A 259 -1.38 1.00 -37.15
N VAL A 260 -1.20 0.13 -36.17
CA VAL A 260 -0.60 0.48 -34.87
C VAL A 260 0.84 0.94 -35.08
N ASP A 261 1.64 0.23 -35.88
CA ASP A 261 3.02 0.63 -36.16
C ASP A 261 3.11 1.95 -36.93
N ALA A 262 2.26 2.16 -37.95
CA ALA A 262 2.18 3.43 -38.66
C ALA A 262 1.78 4.61 -37.75
N CYS A 263 0.86 4.38 -36.80
CA CYS A 263 0.49 5.38 -35.80
C CYS A 263 1.65 5.71 -34.87
N ARG A 264 2.45 4.72 -34.48
CA ARG A 264 3.65 4.93 -33.64
C ARG A 264 4.70 5.75 -34.38
N GLU A 265 5.00 5.43 -35.63
CA GLU A 265 5.93 6.23 -36.43
C GLU A 265 5.48 7.69 -36.55
N LYS A 266 4.18 7.94 -36.72
CA LYS A 266 3.61 9.30 -36.70
C LYS A 266 3.81 9.99 -35.34
N LEU A 267 3.67 9.27 -34.24
CA LEU A 267 3.88 9.83 -32.89
C LEU A 267 5.36 10.16 -32.65
N GLU A 268 6.28 9.30 -33.09
CA GLU A 268 7.72 9.54 -33.02
C GLU A 268 8.14 10.74 -33.86
N GLN A 269 7.59 10.90 -35.07
CA GLN A 269 7.78 12.10 -35.90
C GLN A 269 7.32 13.39 -35.20
N ASN A 270 6.34 13.30 -34.31
CA ASN A 270 5.87 14.41 -33.46
C ASN A 270 6.65 14.57 -32.14
N ASN A 271 7.81 13.90 -31.98
CA ASN A 271 8.64 13.89 -30.77
C ASN A 271 7.94 13.30 -29.53
N ILE A 272 6.99 12.38 -29.73
CA ILE A 272 6.32 11.64 -28.66
C ILE A 272 6.88 10.21 -28.66
N SER A 273 7.87 9.97 -27.81
CA SER A 273 8.35 8.61 -27.52
C SER A 273 7.36 7.83 -26.65
N LEU A 274 7.51 6.51 -26.53
CA LEU A 274 6.63 5.66 -25.72
C LEU A 274 6.54 6.10 -24.25
N GLU A 275 7.68 6.37 -23.61
CA GLU A 275 7.71 6.88 -22.22
C GLU A 275 6.96 8.22 -22.11
N ARG A 276 7.20 9.12 -23.07
CA ARG A 276 6.55 10.43 -23.10
C ARG A 276 5.04 10.32 -23.36
N LEU A 277 4.60 9.32 -24.11
CA LEU A 277 3.18 9.04 -24.35
C LEU A 277 2.48 8.69 -23.04
N THR A 278 3.06 7.79 -22.22
CA THR A 278 2.49 7.43 -20.91
C THR A 278 2.40 8.64 -19.98
N ASP A 279 3.44 9.47 -19.91
CA ASP A 279 3.44 10.70 -19.11
C ASP A 279 2.36 11.71 -19.58
N ILE A 280 2.17 11.85 -20.89
CA ILE A 280 1.14 12.73 -21.46
C ILE A 280 -0.26 12.23 -21.10
N ILE A 281 -0.53 10.93 -21.23
CA ILE A 281 -1.82 10.32 -20.89
C ILE A 281 -2.16 10.58 -19.43
N VAL A 282 -1.23 10.28 -18.52
CA VAL A 282 -1.40 10.54 -17.08
C VAL A 282 -1.65 12.02 -16.82
N SER A 283 -0.88 12.90 -17.45
CA SER A 283 -1.05 14.36 -17.29
C SER A 283 -2.42 14.83 -17.76
N CYS A 284 -2.92 14.34 -18.90
CA CYS A 284 -4.25 14.67 -19.40
C CYS A 284 -5.36 14.22 -18.44
N ILE A 285 -5.24 13.03 -17.84
CA ILE A 285 -6.22 12.52 -16.88
C ILE A 285 -6.24 13.39 -15.61
N VAL A 286 -5.05 13.75 -15.09
CA VAL A 286 -4.94 14.62 -13.91
C VAL A 286 -5.53 16.00 -14.17
N LEU A 287 -5.20 16.63 -15.31
CA LEU A 287 -5.77 17.91 -15.70
C LEU A 287 -7.30 17.82 -15.83
N ARG A 288 -7.81 16.72 -16.39
CA ARG A 288 -9.26 16.51 -16.50
C ARG A 288 -9.91 16.34 -15.13
N ALA A 289 -9.25 15.67 -14.19
CA ALA A 289 -9.73 15.56 -12.80
C ALA A 289 -9.80 16.93 -12.12
N GLU A 290 -8.79 17.80 -12.33
CA GLU A 290 -8.79 19.18 -11.83
C GLU A 290 -9.95 19.99 -12.43
N GLU A 291 -10.16 19.93 -13.74
CA GLU A 291 -11.29 20.60 -14.41
C GLU A 291 -12.66 20.13 -13.90
N VAL A 292 -12.83 18.83 -13.67
CA VAL A 292 -14.10 18.28 -13.16
C VAL A 292 -14.38 18.75 -11.74
N CYS A 293 -13.33 18.89 -10.92
CA CYS A 293 -13.42 19.33 -9.53
C CYS A 293 -13.56 20.84 -9.35
N SER A 294 -13.01 21.66 -10.26
CA SER A 294 -12.88 23.11 -10.06
C SER A 294 -14.21 23.80 -9.76
N ASP A 295 -15.27 23.33 -10.39
CA ASP A 295 -16.60 23.95 -10.31
C ASP A 295 -17.49 23.26 -9.26
N ALA A 296 -17.12 22.05 -8.81
CA ALA A 296 -17.91 21.24 -7.89
C ALA A 296 -17.43 21.30 -6.42
N ILE A 297 -16.19 21.72 -6.17
CA ILE A 297 -15.59 21.73 -4.84
C ILE A 297 -15.27 23.15 -4.39
N THR A 298 -15.80 23.54 -3.24
CA THR A 298 -15.47 24.82 -2.60
C THR A 298 -14.80 24.61 -1.25
N PHE A 299 -13.59 25.17 -1.12
CA PHE A 299 -12.82 25.18 0.12
C PHE A 299 -13.05 26.51 0.86
N GLU A 300 -13.76 26.50 2.00
CA GLU A 300 -13.99 27.73 2.78
C GLU A 300 -12.70 28.29 3.43
N LYS A 301 -11.64 27.46 3.55
CA LYS A 301 -10.33 27.87 4.07
C LYS A 301 -9.20 27.42 3.13
N CYS A 302 -8.74 28.31 2.25
CA CYS A 302 -7.59 28.07 1.36
C CYS A 302 -6.24 27.79 2.08
N ASN A 303 -6.16 27.98 3.41
CA ASN A 303 -4.91 27.97 4.18
C ASN A 303 -4.83 26.92 5.30
N TYR A 304 -5.65 25.86 5.26
CA TYR A 304 -5.64 24.81 6.28
C TYR A 304 -4.28 24.08 6.40
N ASN A 305 -3.63 23.80 5.26
CA ASN A 305 -2.31 23.13 5.21
C ASN A 305 -1.12 24.10 5.39
N ALA A 306 -1.33 25.36 5.78
CA ALA A 306 -0.24 26.33 5.87
C ALA A 306 0.78 25.99 6.98
N ARG A 307 0.35 25.36 8.07
CA ARG A 307 1.25 24.87 9.14
C ARG A 307 2.05 23.66 8.68
N ASP A 308 1.39 22.66 8.11
CA ASP A 308 2.05 21.45 7.59
C ASP A 308 3.02 21.79 6.46
N ARG A 309 2.63 22.66 5.52
CA ARG A 309 3.53 23.16 4.45
C ARG A 309 4.74 23.92 5.01
N LYS A 310 4.59 24.67 6.11
CA LYS A 310 5.72 25.36 6.77
C LYS A 310 6.65 24.36 7.44
N ILE A 311 6.10 23.36 8.12
CA ILE A 311 6.87 22.27 8.75
C ILE A 311 7.60 21.46 7.67
N ASP A 312 6.91 21.11 6.58
CA ASP A 312 7.49 20.42 5.43
C ASP A 312 8.61 21.21 4.79
N LYS A 313 8.48 22.53 4.65
CA LYS A 313 9.55 23.37 4.10
C LYS A 313 10.83 23.31 4.93
N TRP A 314 10.72 23.17 6.26
CA TRP A 314 11.88 23.00 7.14
C TRP A 314 12.42 21.57 7.11
N LEU A 315 11.55 20.56 7.14
CA LEU A 315 11.95 19.15 7.18
C LEU A 315 12.46 18.62 5.83
N THR A 316 12.01 19.19 4.70
CA THR A 316 12.42 18.81 3.33
C THR A 316 13.37 19.82 2.70
N GLY A 317 13.77 20.86 3.43
CA GLY A 317 14.73 21.86 2.94
C GLY A 317 16.09 21.22 2.65
N LYS A 318 16.70 21.58 1.51
CA LYS A 318 17.99 21.00 1.06
C LYS A 318 19.12 21.11 2.09
N TRP A 319 19.12 22.18 2.89
CA TRP A 319 20.13 22.44 3.92
C TRP A 319 19.65 22.11 5.34
N THR A 320 18.35 22.20 5.63
CA THR A 320 17.78 21.98 6.97
C THR A 320 17.33 20.55 7.21
N GLY A 321 16.98 19.80 6.17
CA GLY A 321 16.44 18.43 6.27
C GLY A 321 17.45 17.43 6.84
N PHE A 322 18.70 17.45 6.35
CA PHE A 322 19.75 16.53 6.84
C PHE A 322 20.14 16.78 8.31
N PRO A 323 20.42 18.03 8.76
CA PRO A 323 20.70 18.30 10.16
C PRO A 323 19.54 17.92 11.10
N ILE A 324 18.30 18.24 10.73
CA ILE A 324 17.14 17.93 11.56
C ILE A 324 16.94 16.41 11.68
N MET A 325 17.16 15.67 10.59
CA MET A 325 17.10 14.21 10.58
C MET A 325 18.15 13.59 11.49
N LEU A 326 19.40 14.03 11.39
CA LEU A 326 20.46 13.51 12.24
C LEU A 326 20.21 13.85 13.71
N LEU A 327 19.76 15.08 14.00
CA LEU A 327 19.40 15.51 15.36
C LEU A 327 18.25 14.68 15.93
N LEU A 328 17.18 14.48 15.17
CA LEU A 328 16.02 13.71 15.64
C LEU A 328 16.38 12.23 15.88
N LEU A 329 17.15 11.63 14.96
CA LEU A 329 17.66 10.27 15.15
C LEU A 329 18.59 10.17 16.37
N ALA A 330 19.45 11.18 16.59
CA ALA A 330 20.30 11.26 17.78
C ALA A 330 19.49 11.37 19.07
N VAL A 331 18.41 12.17 19.08
CA VAL A 331 17.49 12.29 20.23
C VAL A 331 16.79 10.95 20.51
N VAL A 332 16.30 10.27 19.47
CA VAL A 332 15.69 8.93 19.58
C VAL A 332 16.67 7.94 20.19
N PHE A 333 17.92 7.89 19.69
CA PHE A 333 18.94 7.00 20.26
C PHE A 333 19.32 7.39 21.68
N TRP A 334 19.46 8.68 21.97
CA TRP A 334 19.76 9.16 23.31
C TRP A 334 18.71 8.73 24.32
N ILE A 335 17.43 8.93 23.99
CA ILE A 335 16.28 8.51 24.82
C ILE A 335 16.27 7.00 24.96
N THR A 336 16.51 6.26 23.87
CA THR A 336 16.51 4.79 23.90
C THR A 336 17.62 4.25 24.80
N ILE A 337 18.86 4.73 24.66
CA ILE A 337 20.01 4.25 25.43
C ILE A 337 19.89 4.65 26.90
N THR A 338 19.68 5.95 27.15
CA THR A 338 19.60 6.47 28.53
C THR A 338 18.35 5.94 29.24
N GLY A 339 17.22 5.93 28.53
CA GLY A 339 15.95 5.46 29.04
C GLY A 339 15.92 3.95 29.28
N ALA A 340 16.60 3.14 28.47
CA ALA A 340 16.65 1.68 28.64
C ALA A 340 17.58 1.24 29.79
N ASN A 341 18.58 2.04 30.15
CA ASN A 341 19.50 1.68 31.23
C ASN A 341 18.77 1.51 32.59
N TYR A 342 17.79 2.36 32.90
CA TYR A 342 17.01 2.26 34.13
C TYR A 342 16.20 0.95 34.26
N PRO A 343 15.28 0.61 33.32
CA PRO A 343 14.54 -0.64 33.37
C PRO A 343 15.45 -1.86 33.23
N SER A 344 16.54 -1.77 32.47
CA SER A 344 17.54 -2.86 32.36
C SER A 344 18.20 -3.17 33.70
N GLN A 345 18.61 -2.15 34.47
CA GLN A 345 19.17 -2.31 35.81
C GLN A 345 18.16 -2.90 36.80
N LEU A 346 16.90 -2.47 36.75
CA LEU A 346 15.84 -3.03 37.59
C LEU A 346 15.57 -4.51 37.25
N LEU A 347 15.47 -4.84 35.96
CA LEU A 347 15.21 -6.21 35.52
C LEU A 347 16.37 -7.14 35.86
N SER A 348 17.60 -6.71 35.59
CA SER A 348 18.80 -7.48 35.92
C SER A 348 18.92 -7.70 37.42
N GLY A 349 18.71 -6.66 38.25
CA GLY A 349 18.71 -6.81 39.70
C GLY A 349 17.70 -7.84 40.20
N GLY A 350 16.47 -7.83 39.66
CA GLY A 350 15.44 -8.80 40.02
C GLY A 350 15.73 -10.22 39.51
N LEU A 351 16.12 -10.36 38.25
CA LEU A 351 16.36 -11.67 37.62
C LEU A 351 17.61 -12.36 38.16
N PHE A 352 18.67 -11.61 38.46
CA PHE A 352 19.87 -12.16 39.10
C PHE A 352 19.63 -12.49 40.57
N TRP A 353 18.79 -11.74 41.28
CA TRP A 353 18.36 -12.13 42.63
C TRP A 353 17.62 -13.48 42.63
N VAL A 354 16.80 -13.74 41.61
CA VAL A 354 16.15 -15.05 41.41
C VAL A 354 17.17 -16.14 41.03
N GLU A 355 18.21 -15.82 40.26
CA GLU A 355 19.32 -16.74 39.95
C GLU A 355 20.00 -17.25 41.22
N ASP A 356 20.30 -16.34 42.15
CA ASP A 356 20.95 -16.66 43.42
C ASP A 356 20.07 -17.60 44.25
N ARG A 357 18.76 -17.34 44.32
CA ARG A 357 17.80 -18.20 45.05
C ARG A 357 17.60 -19.56 44.42
N LEU A 358 17.59 -19.63 43.09
CA LEU A 358 17.58 -20.90 42.35
C LEU A 358 18.84 -21.70 42.64
N THR A 359 19.99 -21.03 42.70
CA THR A 359 21.27 -21.67 43.03
C THR A 359 21.25 -22.25 44.44
N ASP A 360 20.80 -21.48 45.43
CA ASP A 360 20.66 -21.96 46.82
C ASP A 360 19.72 -23.17 46.93
N PHE A 361 18.59 -23.13 46.21
CA PHE A 361 17.62 -24.23 46.17
C PHE A 361 18.18 -25.49 45.51
N CYS A 362 18.92 -25.35 44.41
CA CYS A 362 19.58 -26.47 43.74
C CYS A 362 20.65 -27.11 44.62
N HIS A 363 21.39 -26.31 45.39
CA HIS A 363 22.35 -26.82 46.37
C HIS A 363 21.68 -27.53 47.54
N TYR A 364 20.52 -27.04 48.01
CA TYR A 364 19.74 -27.68 49.07
C TYR A 364 19.22 -29.08 48.67
N ILE A 365 18.82 -29.26 47.41
CA ILE A 365 18.36 -30.56 46.88
C ILE A 365 19.53 -31.53 46.59
N GLY A 366 20.78 -31.08 46.70
CA GLY A 366 21.95 -31.90 46.39
C GLY A 366 22.12 -32.15 44.88
N MET A 367 21.71 -31.19 44.05
CA MET A 367 21.74 -31.33 42.60
C MET A 367 23.19 -31.46 42.08
N PRO A 368 23.50 -32.39 41.14
CA PRO A 368 24.83 -32.52 40.57
C PRO A 368 25.31 -31.23 39.89
N ALA A 369 26.59 -30.90 40.06
CA ALA A 369 27.19 -29.64 39.56
C ALA A 369 27.01 -29.43 38.04
N TRP A 370 27.03 -30.50 37.25
CA TRP A 370 26.85 -30.40 35.79
C TRP A 370 25.43 -29.95 35.41
N LEU A 371 24.41 -30.37 36.17
CA LEU A 371 23.02 -30.04 35.91
C LEU A 371 22.70 -28.60 36.36
N HIS A 372 23.26 -28.17 37.50
CA HIS A 372 23.16 -26.78 37.96
C HIS A 372 23.84 -25.83 36.98
N GLY A 373 25.06 -26.18 36.54
CA GLY A 373 25.79 -25.39 35.55
C GLY A 373 25.02 -25.26 34.22
N ALA A 374 24.40 -26.32 33.73
CA ALA A 374 23.63 -26.27 32.49
C ALA A 374 22.34 -25.45 32.61
N LEU A 375 21.53 -25.69 33.66
CA LEU A 375 20.21 -25.08 33.80
C LEU A 375 20.27 -23.63 34.32
N VAL A 376 21.02 -23.40 35.40
CA VAL A 376 21.00 -22.11 36.10
C VAL A 376 22.04 -21.17 35.47
N LEU A 377 23.32 -21.59 35.45
CA LEU A 377 24.40 -20.75 34.93
C LEU A 377 24.43 -20.68 33.39
N GLY A 378 23.84 -21.67 32.72
CA GLY A 378 23.69 -21.71 31.27
C GLY A 378 22.38 -21.06 30.84
N ILE A 379 21.29 -21.83 30.87
CA ILE A 379 20.00 -21.42 30.29
C ILE A 379 19.43 -20.18 30.99
N TYR A 380 19.25 -20.24 32.32
CA TYR A 380 18.60 -19.16 33.05
C TYR A 380 19.41 -17.87 32.99
N ARG A 381 20.71 -17.92 33.26
CA ARG A 381 21.58 -16.73 33.23
C ARG A 381 21.62 -16.06 31.86
N VAL A 382 21.70 -16.85 30.79
CA VAL A 382 21.67 -16.31 29.41
C VAL A 382 20.31 -15.67 29.14
N LEU A 383 19.21 -16.32 29.51
CA LEU A 383 17.86 -15.78 29.35
C LEU A 383 17.69 -14.48 30.15
N ALA A 384 18.08 -14.47 31.42
CA ALA A 384 18.03 -13.31 32.30
C ALA A 384 18.83 -12.13 31.72
N TRP A 385 20.02 -12.40 31.19
CA TRP A 385 20.87 -11.38 30.57
C TRP A 385 20.26 -10.83 29.27
N VAL A 386 19.80 -11.71 28.36
CA VAL A 386 19.16 -11.31 27.10
C VAL A 386 17.91 -10.47 27.37
N VAL A 387 17.04 -10.93 28.27
CA VAL A 387 15.80 -10.22 28.61
C VAL A 387 16.10 -8.90 29.31
N SER A 388 17.08 -8.84 30.21
CA SER A 388 17.42 -7.58 30.91
C SER A 388 18.07 -6.55 30.00
N VAL A 389 18.95 -6.96 29.09
CA VAL A 389 19.78 -6.04 28.30
C VAL A 389 19.13 -5.68 26.96
N MET A 390 18.48 -6.63 26.28
CA MET A 390 18.00 -6.43 24.91
C MET A 390 16.54 -5.95 24.84
N LEU A 391 15.69 -6.40 25.77
CA LEU A 391 14.25 -6.09 25.73
C LEU A 391 13.96 -4.60 25.98
N PRO A 392 14.55 -3.93 26.99
CA PRO A 392 14.18 -2.55 27.28
C PRO A 392 14.50 -1.53 26.17
N PRO A 393 15.67 -1.57 25.49
CA PRO A 393 15.93 -0.71 24.34
C PRO A 393 14.91 -0.91 23.21
N MET A 394 14.57 -2.17 22.88
CA MET A 394 13.57 -2.46 21.85
C MET A 394 12.19 -1.94 22.24
N ALA A 395 11.78 -2.13 23.50
CA ALA A 395 10.50 -1.69 24.02
C ALA A 395 10.33 -0.16 24.01
N ILE A 396 11.42 0.61 24.05
CA ILE A 396 11.38 2.08 23.96
C ILE A 396 11.51 2.54 22.51
N PHE A 397 12.44 1.94 21.75
CA PHE A 397 12.76 2.35 20.38
C PHE A 397 11.56 2.18 19.44
N PHE A 398 10.88 1.04 19.47
CA PHE A 398 9.79 0.77 18.53
C PHE A 398 8.58 1.70 18.72
N PRO A 399 8.04 1.92 19.93
CA PRO A 399 6.94 2.87 20.12
C PRO A 399 7.31 4.29 19.71
N LEU A 400 8.54 4.74 20.01
CA LEU A 400 9.00 6.07 19.61
C LEU A 400 9.13 6.17 18.08
N PHE A 401 9.59 5.11 17.43
CA PHE A 401 9.68 5.03 15.98
C PHE A 401 8.29 5.02 15.32
N THR A 402 7.34 4.25 15.84
CA THR A 402 5.95 4.23 15.37
C THR A 402 5.30 5.61 15.53
N LEU A 403 5.56 6.32 16.63
CA LEU A 403 5.07 7.70 16.81
C LEU A 403 5.62 8.63 15.71
N LEU A 404 6.89 8.49 15.34
CA LEU A 404 7.50 9.26 14.25
C LEU A 404 6.93 8.89 12.87
N GLU A 405 6.51 7.64 12.69
CA GLU A 405 5.79 7.16 11.51
C GLU A 405 4.41 7.81 11.40
N ASP A 406 3.64 7.79 12.49
CA ASP A 406 2.28 8.35 12.57
C ASP A 406 2.28 9.87 12.39
N LEU A 407 3.33 10.56 12.85
CA LEU A 407 3.55 11.99 12.60
C LEU A 407 3.93 12.31 11.13
N GLY A 408 4.14 11.28 10.31
CA GLY A 408 4.49 11.41 8.90
C GLY A 408 5.93 11.88 8.67
N TYR A 409 6.81 11.78 9.67
CA TYR A 409 8.20 12.22 9.56
C TYR A 409 9.05 11.24 8.74
N LEU A 410 8.84 9.94 8.94
CA LEU A 410 9.58 8.89 8.24
C LEU A 410 9.40 8.92 6.71
N PRO A 411 8.17 9.05 6.15
CA PRO A 411 8.00 9.26 4.71
C PRO A 411 8.80 10.45 4.16
N ARG A 412 8.93 11.55 4.93
CA ARG A 412 9.68 12.75 4.54
C ARG A 412 11.19 12.49 4.51
N ILE A 413 11.71 11.72 5.48
CA ILE A 413 13.11 11.27 5.49
C ILE A 413 13.40 10.42 4.26
N ALA A 414 12.54 9.44 3.97
CA ALA A 414 12.72 8.55 2.82
C ALA A 414 12.81 9.36 1.51
N PHE A 415 11.96 10.37 1.35
CA PHE A 415 12.01 11.28 0.19
C PHE A 415 13.31 12.08 0.11
N ASN A 416 13.78 12.67 1.22
CA ASN A 416 15.04 13.43 1.24
C ASN A 416 16.26 12.57 0.87
N LEU A 417 16.26 11.30 1.27
CA LEU A 417 17.34 10.36 1.01
C LEU A 417 17.23 9.65 -0.35
N ASP A 418 16.06 9.69 -0.99
CA ASP A 418 15.78 8.97 -2.24
C ASP A 418 16.80 9.30 -3.34
N LYS A 419 17.16 10.57 -3.52
CA LYS A 419 18.17 10.98 -4.50
C LYS A 419 19.53 10.29 -4.31
N TYR A 420 19.91 10.00 -3.08
CA TYR A 420 21.20 9.36 -2.76
C TYR A 420 21.11 7.84 -2.90
N PHE A 421 20.01 7.23 -2.47
CA PHE A 421 19.77 5.79 -2.68
C PHE A 421 19.60 5.46 -4.17
N LYS A 422 18.97 6.34 -4.96
CA LYS A 422 18.81 6.16 -6.41
C LYS A 422 20.16 6.09 -7.14
N LYS A 423 21.18 6.82 -6.67
CA LYS A 423 22.56 6.70 -7.21
C LYS A 423 23.18 5.32 -6.96
N ALA A 424 22.73 4.61 -5.94
CA ALA A 424 23.15 3.25 -5.62
C ALA A 424 22.19 2.18 -6.17
N ASN A 425 21.29 2.54 -7.09
CA ASN A 425 20.23 1.68 -7.62
C ASN A 425 19.34 1.08 -6.51
N ALA A 426 19.00 1.91 -5.52
CA ALA A 426 18.15 1.58 -4.38
C ALA A 426 17.04 2.64 -4.18
N CYS A 427 16.04 2.33 -3.37
CA CYS A 427 14.91 3.21 -3.05
C CYS A 427 15.12 3.97 -1.73
N GLY A 428 14.63 5.20 -1.63
CA GLY A 428 14.63 5.97 -0.38
C GLY A 428 13.93 5.28 0.79
N LYS A 429 12.98 4.37 0.54
CA LYS A 429 12.34 3.52 1.58
C LYS A 429 13.37 2.65 2.33
N GLN A 430 14.51 2.31 1.72
CA GLN A 430 15.60 1.57 2.37
C GLN A 430 16.20 2.34 3.57
N ALA A 431 16.17 3.66 3.56
CA ALA A 431 16.63 4.45 4.70
C ALA A 431 15.86 4.11 5.98
N LEU A 432 14.55 3.86 5.86
CA LEU A 432 13.67 3.53 6.98
C LEU A 432 14.01 2.18 7.57
N THR A 433 14.24 1.20 6.71
CA THR A 433 14.55 -0.18 7.13
C THR A 433 15.93 -0.27 7.76
N MET A 434 16.89 0.52 7.27
CA MET A 434 18.21 0.68 7.89
C MET A 434 18.12 1.40 9.24
N CYS A 435 17.28 2.43 9.37
CA CYS A 435 17.02 3.10 10.64
C CYS A 435 16.43 2.15 11.69
N MET A 436 15.45 1.34 11.30
CA MET A 436 14.90 0.27 12.16
C MET A 436 15.95 -0.78 12.54
N GLY A 437 16.87 -1.08 11.61
CA GLY A 437 17.96 -2.04 11.79
C GLY A 437 18.89 -1.71 12.96
N PHE A 438 19.10 -0.42 13.26
CA PHE A 438 19.90 0.01 14.42
C PHE A 438 19.28 -0.41 15.76
N GLY A 439 17.95 -0.40 15.86
CA GLY A 439 17.25 -0.92 17.04
C GLY A 439 17.28 -2.45 17.07
N CYS A 440 16.79 -3.07 16.00
CA CYS A 440 16.85 -4.51 15.82
C CYS A 440 16.98 -4.86 14.33
N ASN A 441 18.08 -5.53 13.98
CA ASN A 441 18.31 -5.95 12.59
C ASN A 441 17.21 -6.89 12.08
N ALA A 442 16.67 -7.78 12.93
CA ALA A 442 15.56 -8.65 12.53
C ALA A 442 14.31 -7.84 12.12
N ALA A 443 13.98 -6.78 12.87
CA ALA A 443 12.88 -5.89 12.51
C ALA A 443 13.19 -5.08 11.24
N GLY A 444 14.44 -4.61 11.07
CA GLY A 444 14.87 -3.94 9.85
C GLY A 444 14.72 -4.82 8.59
N VAL A 445 15.16 -6.08 8.67
CA VAL A 445 15.02 -7.06 7.58
C VAL A 445 13.55 -7.37 7.28
N VAL A 446 12.72 -7.59 8.30
CA VAL A 446 11.27 -7.78 8.11
C VAL A 446 10.64 -6.51 7.52
N GLY A 447 11.14 -5.33 7.89
CA GLY A 447 10.72 -4.03 7.38
C GLY A 447 11.05 -3.80 5.89
N CYS A 448 12.03 -4.51 5.31
CA CYS A 448 12.34 -4.47 3.87
C CYS A 448 11.13 -4.81 2.99
N ARG A 449 10.09 -5.44 3.55
CA ARG A 449 8.81 -5.66 2.87
C ARG A 449 8.13 -4.40 2.34
N ILE A 450 8.44 -3.22 2.90
CA ILE A 450 7.87 -1.93 2.47
C ILE A 450 8.36 -1.52 1.05
N ILE A 451 9.40 -2.17 0.54
CA ILE A 451 9.98 -1.93 -0.80
C ILE A 451 9.29 -2.85 -1.82
N ASP A 452 8.69 -2.25 -2.84
CA ASP A 452 7.86 -2.94 -3.83
C ASP A 452 8.71 -3.74 -4.84
N SER A 453 9.82 -3.14 -5.30
CA SER A 453 10.71 -3.78 -6.27
C SER A 453 11.47 -4.96 -5.63
N PRO A 454 11.40 -6.17 -6.22
CA PRO A 454 12.05 -7.35 -5.66
C PRO A 454 13.58 -7.21 -5.62
N ARG A 455 14.17 -6.54 -6.62
CA ARG A 455 15.61 -6.28 -6.69
C ARG A 455 16.06 -5.33 -5.59
N GLU A 456 15.36 -4.22 -5.41
CA GLU A 456 15.68 -3.23 -4.37
C GLU A 456 15.46 -3.78 -2.97
N ARG A 457 14.40 -4.58 -2.78
CA ARG A 457 14.12 -5.28 -1.52
C ARG A 457 15.24 -6.24 -1.14
N LEU A 458 15.81 -6.95 -2.10
CA LEU A 458 16.95 -7.84 -1.86
C LEU A 458 18.19 -7.04 -1.43
N ILE A 459 18.48 -5.94 -2.13
CA ILE A 459 19.59 -5.03 -1.77
C ILE A 459 19.40 -4.49 -0.35
N ALA A 460 18.21 -4.02 0.01
CA ALA A 460 17.89 -3.55 1.34
C ALA A 460 18.05 -4.63 2.42
N THR A 461 17.64 -5.87 2.12
CA THR A 461 17.78 -7.01 3.03
C THR A 461 19.25 -7.36 3.30
N ILE A 462 20.06 -7.41 2.25
CA ILE A 462 21.50 -7.71 2.36
C ILE A 462 22.23 -6.58 3.10
N THR A 463 21.93 -5.32 2.74
CA THR A 463 22.59 -4.15 3.35
C THR A 463 22.20 -3.96 4.82
N ASN A 464 20.96 -4.28 5.21
CA ASN A 464 20.53 -4.27 6.61
C ASN A 464 21.37 -5.20 7.48
N ASN A 465 21.87 -6.31 6.92
CA ASN A 465 22.75 -7.20 7.65
C ASN A 465 23.99 -6.46 8.21
N PHE A 466 24.49 -5.44 7.52
CA PHE A 466 25.66 -4.66 7.95
C PHE A 466 25.33 -3.54 8.95
N VAL A 467 24.05 -3.31 9.26
CA VAL A 467 23.65 -2.30 10.26
C VAL A 467 23.95 -2.84 11.66
N PRO A 468 24.69 -2.09 12.51
CA PRO A 468 24.97 -2.51 13.87
C PRO A 468 23.70 -2.44 14.71
N CYS A 469 23.39 -3.52 15.42
CA CYS A 469 22.31 -3.58 16.42
C CYS A 469 22.87 -4.03 17.77
N ASN A 470 22.13 -3.78 18.85
CA ASN A 470 22.53 -4.13 20.21
C ASN A 470 22.95 -5.61 20.38
N GLY A 471 22.40 -6.53 19.56
CA GLY A 471 22.77 -7.94 19.61
C GLY A 471 24.02 -8.33 18.82
N ARG A 472 24.48 -7.49 17.90
CA ARG A 472 25.65 -7.77 17.05
C ARG A 472 26.90 -7.02 17.52
N PHE A 473 26.73 -5.86 18.14
CA PHE A 473 27.80 -5.07 18.74
C PHE A 473 27.63 -5.04 20.27
N PRO A 474 28.11 -6.05 21.01
CA PRO A 474 28.19 -5.92 22.46
C PRO A 474 29.11 -4.73 22.80
N PRO A 475 28.77 -3.90 23.81
CA PRO A 475 29.63 -2.80 24.21
C PRO A 475 31.02 -3.36 24.59
N PRO A 476 32.11 -2.70 24.18
CA PRO A 476 33.48 -3.18 24.42
C PRO A 476 33.80 -3.44 25.90
N THR A 477 33.06 -2.82 26.81
CA THR A 477 33.16 -3.02 28.26
C THR A 477 32.71 -4.41 28.73
N ALA A 478 31.75 -5.07 28.05
CA ALA A 478 31.27 -6.40 28.44
C ALA A 478 32.29 -7.50 28.11
N GLY A 479 32.94 -7.40 26.94
CA GLY A 479 34.02 -8.32 26.55
C GLY A 479 35.27 -8.15 27.41
N GLN A 480 35.63 -6.91 27.76
CA GLN A 480 36.77 -6.63 28.64
C GLN A 480 36.53 -7.01 30.10
N GLN A 481 35.33 -6.79 30.65
CA GLN A 481 35.04 -7.17 32.05
C GLN A 481 35.01 -8.70 32.23
N ILE A 482 34.48 -9.46 31.27
CA ILE A 482 34.48 -10.93 31.32
C ILE A 482 35.92 -11.46 31.22
N TRP A 483 36.76 -10.85 30.37
CA TRP A 483 38.17 -11.23 30.23
C TRP A 483 39.00 -10.84 31.47
N LEU A 484 38.75 -9.69 32.09
CA LEU A 484 39.43 -9.23 33.30
C LEU A 484 39.00 -10.02 34.56
N LYS A 485 37.72 -10.39 34.70
CA LYS A 485 37.25 -11.23 35.82
C LYS A 485 37.87 -12.63 35.80
N ASN A 486 38.04 -13.22 34.61
CA ASN A 486 38.69 -14.52 34.48
C ASN A 486 40.20 -14.50 34.78
N LYS A 487 40.87 -13.35 34.59
CA LYS A 487 42.31 -13.20 34.89
C LYS A 487 42.60 -13.10 36.40
N ASN A 488 41.67 -12.57 37.19
CA ASN A 488 41.84 -12.46 38.64
C ASN A 488 41.53 -13.75 39.40
N HIS A 489 40.80 -14.69 38.80
CA HIS A 489 40.56 -16.02 39.40
C HIS A 489 41.73 -17.01 39.18
N SER A 490 42.63 -16.74 38.23
CA SER A 490 43.79 -17.60 37.94
C SER A 490 45.07 -17.24 38.70
N LEU A 491 45.04 -16.23 39.58
CA LEU A 491 46.23 -15.73 40.31
C LEU A 491 46.17 -15.90 41.84
N ASN A 492 45.11 -16.52 42.37
CA ASN A 492 45.00 -16.85 43.79
C ASN A 492 44.61 -18.32 43.97
N LEU A 493 45.58 -19.21 43.78
CA LEU A 493 45.62 -20.54 44.40
C LEU A 493 47.01 -20.64 45.07
N PRO A 494 47.10 -21.09 46.34
CA PRO A 494 48.38 -21.39 46.97
C PRO A 494 49.12 -22.54 46.28
#